data_AF-A0A3A4XMV5-F1
#
_entry.id   AF-A0A3A4XMV5-F1
#
_cell.length_a   1.000
_cell.length_b   1.000
_cell.length_c   1.000
_cell.angle_alpha   90.00
_cell.angle_beta   90.00
_cell.angle_gamma   90.00
#
_symmetry.space_group_name_H-M   'P 1'
#
loop_
_entity.id
_entity.type
_entity.pdbx_description
1 polymer ?
#
loop_
_entity_poly.entity_id
_entity_poly.type
_entity_poly.pdbx_seq_one_letter_code
_entity_poly.pdbx_strand_id
1 'polypeptide(L)'
;MALIVNEIFYSIQGESSWSGLPFVFVRLTGCNLCCLYCDTPYAREEGSPWDMESVLARVKQFHCPRITITGGEPLMQEQTPVLVRRMIEEGLMVTMETNGSQDIARVDAHCIKIMDLKGPSSG
;
A
#
# COMPACT_ATOMS: atom_id res chain seq x y z
N MET A 1 6.72 -4.65 -15.97
CA MET A 1 5.26 -4.63 -15.68
C MET A 1 4.98 -3.44 -14.80
N ALA A 2 3.91 -2.68 -15.06
CA ALA A 2 3.59 -1.46 -14.34
C ALA A 2 2.61 -1.72 -13.18
N LEU A 3 2.71 -0.90 -12.14
CA LEU A 3 1.68 -0.72 -11.11
C LEU A 3 0.84 0.50 -11.48
N ILE A 4 -0.44 0.51 -11.14
CA ILE A 4 -1.25 1.73 -11.21
C ILE A 4 -1.18 2.41 -9.85
N VAL A 5 -0.53 3.57 -9.81
CA VAL A 5 -0.28 4.33 -8.59
C VAL A 5 -1.20 5.53 -8.56
N ASN A 6 -1.94 5.68 -7.48
CA ASN A 6 -2.77 6.85 -7.21
C ASN A 6 -1.90 8.01 -6.72
N GLU A 7 -1.12 7.78 -5.66
CA GLU A 7 -0.23 8.79 -5.09
C GLU A 7 0.97 8.17 -4.34
N ILE A 8 2.08 8.91 -4.29
CA ILE A 8 3.23 8.62 -3.43
C ILE A 8 3.62 9.88 -2.67
N PHE A 9 3.52 9.85 -1.34
CA PHE A 9 3.73 11.02 -0.50
C PHE A 9 4.37 10.66 0.85
N TYR A 10 4.98 11.65 1.49
CA TYR A 10 5.56 11.52 2.83
C TYR A 10 4.67 12.21 3.85
N SER A 11 4.32 11.48 4.92
CA SER A 11 3.44 11.98 5.98
C SER A 11 3.71 11.24 7.30
N ILE A 12 2.84 11.45 8.28
CA ILE A 12 2.82 10.74 9.56
C ILE A 12 1.79 9.61 9.48
N GLN A 13 2.15 8.40 9.92
CA GLN A 13 1.20 7.30 10.07
C GLN A 13 0.17 7.66 11.15
N GLY A 14 -1.10 7.61 10.78
CA GLY A 14 -2.22 7.95 11.65
C GLY A 14 -2.69 6.78 12.51
N GLU A 15 -2.43 5.55 12.07
CA GLU A 15 -3.11 4.35 12.59
C GLU A 15 -2.15 3.24 13.04
N SER A 16 -2.72 2.22 13.69
CA SER A 16 -2.03 0.99 14.12
C SER A 16 -0.85 1.26 15.08
N SER A 17 0.05 0.28 15.23
CA SER A 17 1.14 0.30 16.23
C SER A 17 2.24 1.32 15.96
N TRP A 18 2.24 1.97 14.80
CA TRP A 18 3.24 2.97 14.39
C TRP A 18 2.66 4.37 14.22
N SER A 19 1.45 4.61 14.75
CA SER A 19 0.84 5.94 14.75
C SER A 19 1.80 6.99 15.35
N GLY A 20 1.91 8.15 14.70
CA GLY A 20 2.80 9.25 15.08
C GLY A 20 4.21 9.21 14.47
N LEU A 21 4.56 8.17 13.72
CA LEU A 21 5.88 8.06 13.07
C LEU A 21 5.84 8.47 11.58
N PRO A 22 6.94 9.01 11.03
CA PRO A 22 6.99 9.37 9.62
C PRO A 22 7.12 8.15 8.72
N PHE A 23 6.34 8.15 7.64
CA PHE A 23 6.23 7.10 6.62
C PHE A 23 6.14 7.71 5.22
N VAL A 24 6.63 6.97 4.22
CA VAL A 24 6.21 7.18 2.83
C VAL A 24 5.02 6.28 2.54
N PHE A 25 3.97 6.84 1.99
CA PHE A 25 2.79 6.12 1.55
C PHE A 25 2.89 5.88 0.05
N VAL A 26 2.69 4.63 -0.36
CA VAL A 26 2.50 4.25 -1.75
C VAL A 26 1.05 3.78 -1.88
N ARG A 27 0.18 4.67 -2.36
CA ARG A 27 -1.24 4.37 -2.56
C ARG A 27 -1.44 3.85 -3.97
N LEU A 28 -1.82 2.58 -4.09
CA LEU A 28 -2.15 1.93 -5.34
C LEU A 28 -3.60 2.18 -5.74
N THR A 29 -3.91 1.99 -7.01
CA THR A 29 -5.26 2.14 -7.55
C THR A 29 -5.99 0.80 -7.63
N GLY A 30 -7.30 0.82 -7.36
CA GLY A 30 -8.20 -0.31 -7.50
C GLY A 30 -8.59 -0.92 -6.16
N CYS A 31 -9.85 -1.36 -6.03
CA CYS A 31 -10.36 -2.08 -4.86
C CYS A 31 -11.47 -3.04 -5.30
N ASN A 32 -11.51 -4.23 -4.73
CA ASN A 32 -12.58 -5.20 -4.93
C ASN A 32 -13.81 -4.97 -4.03
N LEU A 33 -13.76 -3.98 -3.13
CA LEU A 33 -14.87 -3.60 -2.26
C LEU A 33 -15.37 -2.19 -2.59
N CYS A 34 -16.64 -1.94 -2.27
CA CYS A 34 -17.35 -0.68 -2.47
C CYS A 34 -17.84 -0.09 -1.14
N CYS A 35 -16.99 -0.04 -0.11
CA CYS A 35 -17.40 0.33 1.23
C CYS A 35 -18.10 1.70 1.28
N LEU A 36 -19.29 1.76 1.88
CA LEU A 36 -20.10 2.98 2.02
C LEU A 36 -19.39 4.09 2.79
N TYR A 37 -18.51 3.72 3.73
CA TYR A 37 -17.74 4.64 4.57
C TYR A 37 -16.27 4.74 4.15
N CYS A 38 -15.94 4.42 2.88
CA CYS A 38 -14.58 4.63 2.39
C CYS A 38 -14.25 6.12 2.36
N ASP A 39 -13.18 6.50 3.04
CA ASP A 39 -12.64 7.86 3.09
C ASP A 39 -11.73 8.19 1.89
N THR A 40 -11.22 7.17 1.19
CA THR A 40 -10.42 7.33 -0.04
C THR A 40 -11.08 6.70 -1.28
N PRO A 41 -12.32 7.07 -1.64
CA PRO A 41 -13.02 6.44 -2.77
C PRO A 41 -12.33 6.70 -4.11
N TYR A 42 -11.63 7.83 -4.25
CA TYR A 42 -10.88 8.22 -5.45
C TYR A 42 -9.79 7.21 -5.83
N ALA A 43 -9.18 6.54 -4.84
CA ALA A 43 -8.15 5.52 -5.08
C ALA A 43 -8.67 4.25 -5.77
N ARG A 44 -9.98 4.12 -5.97
CA ARG A 44 -10.55 3.00 -6.73
C ARG A 44 -10.37 3.14 -8.24
N GLU A 45 -10.35 4.37 -8.75
CA GLU A 45 -10.41 4.65 -10.19
C GLU A 45 -9.23 5.51 -10.66
N GLU A 46 -8.79 6.46 -9.83
CA GLU A 46 -7.75 7.40 -10.20
C GLU A 46 -6.36 6.80 -10.02
N GLY A 47 -5.47 7.05 -10.99
CA GLY A 47 -4.07 6.70 -10.92
C GLY A 47 -3.39 6.70 -12.28
N SER A 48 -2.09 6.47 -12.27
CA SER A 48 -1.26 6.44 -13.47
C SER A 48 -0.34 5.22 -13.45
N PRO A 49 0.08 4.70 -14.61
CA PRO A 49 1.01 3.58 -14.67
C PRO A 49 2.42 4.02 -14.27
N TRP A 50 3.04 3.29 -13.33
CA TRP A 50 4.42 3.46 -12.89
C TRP A 50 5.16 2.14 -13.03
N ASP A 51 6.38 2.18 -13.56
CA ASP A 51 7.28 1.03 -13.45
C ASP A 51 7.86 0.93 -12.03
N MET A 52 8.30 -0.28 -11.68
CA MET A 52 8.80 -0.60 -10.34
C MET A 52 10.01 0.24 -9.93
N GLU A 53 10.93 0.51 -10.86
CA GLU A 53 12.15 1.28 -10.57
C GLU A 53 11.81 2.74 -10.30
N SER A 54 10.85 3.31 -11.03
CA SER A 54 10.31 4.66 -10.78
C SER A 54 9.66 4.77 -9.40
N VAL A 55 8.89 3.76 -8.97
CA VAL A 55 8.31 3.74 -7.61
C VAL A 55 9.41 3.69 -6.54
N LEU A 56 10.38 2.78 -6.69
CA LEU A 56 11.51 2.64 -5.76
C LEU A 56 12.34 3.93 -5.67
N ALA A 57 12.66 4.53 -6.82
CA ALA A 57 13.40 5.78 -6.90
C ALA A 57 12.64 6.91 -6.22
N ARG A 58 11.33 7.04 -6.47
CA ARG A 58 10.49 8.07 -5.86
C ARG A 58 10.40 7.92 -4.34
N VAL A 59 10.22 6.70 -3.86
CA VAL A 59 10.17 6.41 -2.42
C VAL A 59 11.50 6.77 -1.73
N LYS A 60 12.64 6.43 -2.34
CA LYS A 60 13.97 6.72 -1.79
C LYS A 60 14.26 8.22 -1.68
N GLN A 61 13.67 9.07 -2.52
CA GLN A 61 13.85 10.53 -2.46
C GLN A 61 13.38 11.15 -1.14
N PHE A 62 12.48 10.49 -0.41
CA PHE A 62 11.97 10.99 0.87
C PHE A 62 12.91 10.73 2.04
N HIS A 63 13.98 9.93 1.86
CA HIS A 63 14.95 9.59 2.91
C HIS A 63 14.31 9.03 4.20
N CYS A 64 13.17 8.34 4.04
CA CYS A 64 12.44 7.74 5.14
C CYS A 64 12.55 6.20 5.04
N PRO A 65 13.00 5.52 6.11
CA PRO A 65 13.20 4.07 6.07
C PRO A 65 11.89 3.27 6.19
N ARG A 66 10.74 3.93 6.38
CA ARG A 66 9.45 3.30 6.65
C ARG A 66 8.46 3.59 5.54
N ILE A 67 7.94 2.53 4.94
CA ILE A 67 7.03 2.59 3.80
C ILE A 67 5.74 1.86 4.16
N THR A 68 4.60 2.44 3.81
CA THR A 68 3.31 1.77 3.83
C THR A 68 2.77 1.68 2.41
N ILE A 69 2.52 0.45 1.96
CA ILE A 69 1.79 0.19 0.72
C ILE A 69 0.31 0.05 1.08
N THR A 70 -0.55 0.80 0.40
CA THR A 70 -2.00 0.90 0.67
C THR A 70 -2.76 1.15 -0.64
N GLY A 71 -4.06 1.41 -0.57
CA GLY A 71 -4.88 1.95 -1.67
C GLY A 71 -5.31 0.96 -2.74
N GLY A 72 -6.50 1.12 -3.32
CA GLY A 72 -7.64 0.72 -2.51
C GLY A 72 -7.30 -0.61 -1.84
N GLU A 73 -7.46 -1.74 -2.53
CA GLU A 73 -6.87 -3.01 -2.09
C GLU A 73 -5.52 -3.26 -2.79
N PRO A 74 -4.37 -3.16 -2.10
CA PRO A 74 -3.08 -3.24 -2.76
C PRO A 74 -2.82 -4.61 -3.40
N LEU A 75 -3.41 -5.69 -2.88
CA LEU A 75 -3.26 -7.03 -3.46
C LEU A 75 -4.12 -7.27 -4.71
N MET A 76 -4.91 -6.29 -5.16
CA MET A 76 -5.54 -6.34 -6.48
C MET A 76 -4.55 -6.22 -7.63
N GLN A 77 -3.34 -5.73 -7.37
CA GLN A 77 -2.27 -5.66 -8.36
C GLN A 77 -1.27 -6.78 -8.14
N GLU A 78 -1.11 -7.65 -9.14
CA GLU A 78 -0.23 -8.83 -9.10
C GLU A 78 1.25 -8.51 -8.80
N GLN A 79 1.67 -7.27 -9.07
CA GLN A 79 3.02 -6.77 -8.88
C GLN A 79 3.32 -6.37 -7.43
N THR A 80 2.30 -6.16 -6.59
CA THR A 80 2.45 -5.70 -5.20
C THR A 80 3.40 -6.58 -4.37
N PRO A 81 3.33 -7.93 -4.39
CA PRO A 81 4.26 -8.75 -3.62
C PRO A 81 5.71 -8.60 -4.06
N VAL A 82 5.94 -8.40 -5.36
CA VAL A 82 7.29 -8.17 -5.90
C VAL A 82 7.81 -6.81 -5.47
N LEU A 83 6.95 -5.77 -5.47
CA LEU A 83 7.31 -4.44 -4.96
C LEU A 83 7.71 -4.49 -3.48
N VAL A 84 6.91 -5.17 -2.65
CA VAL A 84 7.20 -5.38 -1.22
C VAL A 84 8.57 -6.03 -1.03
N ARG A 85 8.81 -7.14 -1.73
CA ARG A 85 10.08 -7.86 -1.64
C ARG A 85 11.27 -6.97 -2.02
N ARG A 86 11.18 -6.24 -3.13
CA ARG A 86 12.24 -5.33 -3.59
C ARG A 86 12.52 -4.23 -2.58
N MET A 87 11.49 -3.65 -1.95
CA MET A 87 11.68 -2.65 -0.90
C MET A 87 12.37 -3.21 0.35
N ILE A 88 12.04 -4.44 0.75
CA ILE A 88 12.70 -5.14 1.87
C ILE A 88 14.17 -5.43 1.53
N GLU A 89 14.46 -5.91 0.32
CA GLU A 89 15.83 -6.16 -0.16
C GLU A 89 16.69 -4.86 -0.17
N GLU A 90 16.05 -3.70 -0.29
CA GLU A 90 16.68 -2.37 -0.20
C GLU A 90 16.84 -1.85 1.24
N GLY A 91 16.51 -2.68 2.25
CA GLY A 91 16.65 -2.35 3.67
C GLY A 91 15.55 -1.44 4.22
N LEU A 92 14.43 -1.28 3.50
CA LEU A 92 13.27 -0.51 3.97
C LEU A 92 12.39 -1.36 4.89
N MET A 93 11.85 -0.75 5.93
CA MET A 93 10.75 -1.32 6.72
C MET A 93 9.44 -1.12 5.95
N VAL A 94 8.81 -2.22 5.53
CA VAL A 94 7.59 -2.18 4.74
C VAL A 94 6.39 -2.67 5.56
N THR A 95 5.33 -1.89 5.56
CA THR A 95 4.00 -2.31 6.00
C THR A 95 3.04 -2.33 4.81
N MET A 96 1.98 -3.14 4.91
CA MET A 96 0.91 -3.19 3.91
C MET A 96 -0.44 -3.15 4.59
N GLU A 97 -1.31 -2.23 4.18
CA GLU A 97 -2.69 -2.11 4.65
C GLU A 97 -3.63 -2.76 3.64
N THR A 98 -4.40 -3.77 4.07
CA THR A 98 -5.27 -4.58 3.21
C THR A 98 -6.62 -4.82 3.87
N ASN A 99 -7.66 -4.95 3.06
CA ASN A 99 -8.99 -5.36 3.52
C ASN A 99 -9.09 -6.86 3.85
N GLY A 100 -8.02 -7.63 3.56
CA GLY A 100 -7.89 -9.04 3.91
C GLY A 100 -8.68 -10.02 3.03
N SER A 101 -9.25 -9.56 1.92
CA SER A 101 -10.00 -10.42 0.99
C SER A 101 -9.12 -11.20 0.00
N GLN A 102 -7.86 -10.78 -0.16
CA GLN A 102 -6.87 -11.45 -1.01
C GLN A 102 -5.90 -12.28 -0.16
N ASP A 103 -5.29 -13.31 -0.76
CA ASP A 103 -4.32 -14.16 -0.07
C ASP A 103 -3.07 -13.36 0.31
N ILE A 104 -2.89 -13.09 1.60
CA ILE A 104 -1.73 -12.37 2.16
C ILE A 104 -0.47 -13.22 2.25
N ALA A 105 -0.56 -14.56 2.09
CA ALA A 105 0.60 -15.45 2.14
C ALA A 105 1.55 -15.23 0.95
N ARG A 106 1.05 -14.63 -0.14
CA ARG A 106 1.86 -14.22 -1.29
C ARG A 106 2.87 -13.11 -0.97
N VAL A 107 2.68 -12.40 0.14
CA VAL A 107 3.51 -11.25 0.54
C VAL A 107 4.62 -11.70 1.47
N ASP A 108 5.84 -11.20 1.23
CA ASP A 108 7.04 -11.48 2.02
C ASP A 108 6.76 -11.46 3.53
N ALA A 109 7.32 -12.43 4.26
CA ALA A 109 7.08 -12.60 5.69
C ALA A 109 7.60 -11.42 6.54
N HIS A 110 8.60 -10.68 6.05
CA HIS A 110 9.14 -9.50 6.73
C HIS A 110 8.28 -8.25 6.55
N CYS A 111 7.30 -8.27 5.65
CA CYS A 111 6.29 -7.22 5.55
C CYS A 111 5.28 -7.34 6.69
N ILE A 112 5.08 -6.23 7.41
CA ILE A 112 4.04 -6.16 8.44
C ILE A 112 2.69 -5.95 7.75
N LYS A 113 1.81 -6.95 7.83
CA LYS A 113 0.47 -6.91 7.25
C LYS A 113 -0.53 -6.36 8.26
N ILE A 114 -1.10 -5.20 7.96
CA ILE A 114 -2.17 -4.57 8.72
C ILE A 114 -3.48 -4.91 8.01
N MET A 115 -4.32 -5.69 8.66
CA MET A 115 -5.60 -6.13 8.10
C MET A 115 -6.74 -5.33 8.72
N ASP A 116 -7.53 -4.70 7.87
CA ASP A 116 -8.76 -3.99 8.23
C ASP A 116 -9.96 -4.68 7.57
N LEU A 117 -10.44 -5.72 8.26
CA LEU A 117 -11.56 -6.54 7.81
C LEU A 117 -12.86 -5.71 7.82
N LYS A 118 -13.52 -5.66 6.67
CA LYS A 118 -14.77 -4.90 6.50
C LYS A 118 -15.98 -5.75 6.88
N GLY A 119 -16.71 -5.29 7.89
CA GLY A 119 -17.93 -5.96 8.37
C GLY A 119 -19.15 -5.67 7.50
N PRO A 120 -20.29 -6.36 7.70
CA PRO A 120 -21.50 -6.20 6.87
C PRO A 120 -22.03 -4.77 6.74
N SER A 121 -21.74 -3.89 7.71
CA SER A 121 -22.09 -2.46 7.63
C SER A 121 -21.33 -1.69 6.55
N SER A 122 -20.33 -2.29 5.90
CA SER A 122 -19.63 -1.68 4.76
C SER A 122 -20.50 -1.53 3.53
N GLY A 123 -21.65 -2.22 3.46
CA GLY A 123 -22.48 -2.28 2.27
C GLY A 123 -22.18 -3.51 1.42
#